data_AF-A0A819KUB0-F1
#
_entry.id   AF-A0A819KUB0-F1
#
_cell.length_a   1.000
_cell.length_b   1.000
_cell.length_c   1.000
_cell.angle_alpha   90.00
_cell.angle_beta   90.00
_cell.angle_gamma   90.00
#
_symmetry.space_group_name_H-M   'P 1'
#
loop_
_entity.id
_entity.type
_entity.pdbx_description
1 polymer ?
#
loop_
_entity_poly.entity_id
_entity_poly.type
_entity_poly.pdbx_seq_one_letter_code
_entity_poly.pdbx_strand_id
1 'polypeptide(L)'
;MSLTKVIKEKLPNVIHHGCFFHFTQSLHKHINSLGLFTAYLEDEDLRLACRSTMALALLPPDHLEEAFELLKNDSPEELIDFFKYFQNQWLKCVPKNIGMYQISSFVQTIFAKLMLFLLSKNIFFSFIYYLA
;
A
#
# COMPACT_ATOMS: atom_id res chain seq x y z
N MET A 1 -7.11 -20.14 17.40
CA MET A 1 -6.25 -19.08 17.98
C MET A 1 -5.36 -18.55 16.86
N SER A 2 -5.40 -17.25 16.51
CA SER A 2 -4.61 -16.72 15.40
C SER A 2 -3.12 -16.66 15.75
N LEU A 3 -2.25 -16.82 14.75
CA LEU A 3 -0.79 -16.74 14.90
C LEU A 3 -0.36 -15.43 15.59
N THR A 4 -1.01 -14.32 15.23
CA THR A 4 -0.77 -12.98 15.82
C THR A 4 -1.01 -12.96 17.33
N LYS A 5 -2.01 -13.70 17.82
CA LYS A 5 -2.31 -13.77 19.27
C LYS A 5 -1.19 -14.51 20.01
N VAL A 6 -0.78 -15.67 19.51
CA VAL A 6 0.30 -16.47 20.11
C VAL A 6 1.62 -15.71 20.14
N ILE A 7 1.95 -15.04 19.04
CA ILE A 7 3.17 -14.25 18.93
C ILE A 7 3.17 -13.09 19.94
N LYS A 8 2.05 -12.35 20.09
CA LYS A 8 1.94 -11.28 21.09
C LYS A 8 2.06 -11.79 22.53
N GLU A 9 1.51 -12.97 22.81
CA GLU A 9 1.59 -13.59 24.14
C GLU A 9 3.01 -14.09 24.48
N LYS A 10 3.71 -14.67 23.49
CA LYS A 10 5.05 -15.25 23.69
C LYS A 10 6.19 -14.26 23.52
N LEU A 11 5.99 -13.20 22.74
CA LEU A 11 6.99 -12.16 22.45
C LEU A 11 6.39 -10.76 22.69
N PRO A 12 6.02 -10.43 23.95
CA PRO A 12 5.31 -9.18 24.27
C PRO A 12 6.15 -7.92 24.07
N ASN A 13 7.49 -8.04 24.12
CA ASN A 13 8.42 -6.92 24.00
C ASN A 13 8.95 -6.70 22.58
N VAL A 14 8.54 -7.54 21.62
CA VAL A 14 8.93 -7.41 20.22
C VAL A 14 7.89 -6.54 19.50
N ILE A 15 8.38 -5.60 18.69
CA ILE A 15 7.50 -4.82 17.81
C ILE A 15 7.16 -5.68 16.60
N HIS A 16 5.87 -5.88 16.35
CA HIS A 16 5.37 -6.73 15.28
C HIS A 16 5.02 -5.87 14.06
N HIS A 17 5.63 -6.18 12.91
CA HIS A 17 5.40 -5.46 11.66
C HIS A 17 4.69 -6.34 10.63
N GLY A 18 3.84 -5.71 9.82
CA GLY A 18 3.38 -6.31 8.57
C GLY A 18 4.55 -6.46 7.57
N CYS A 19 4.44 -7.44 6.68
CA CYS A 19 5.46 -7.70 5.65
C CYS A 19 5.02 -7.13 4.29
N PHE A 20 5.81 -6.22 3.71
CA PHE A 20 5.55 -5.61 2.39
C PHE A 20 5.30 -6.61 1.28
N PHE A 21 6.11 -7.66 1.25
CA PHE A 21 5.97 -8.71 0.28
C PHE A 21 4.59 -9.38 0.34
N HIS A 22 4.12 -9.76 1.53
CA HIS A 22 2.82 -10.44 1.67
C HIS A 22 1.62 -9.51 1.42
N PHE A 23 1.75 -8.25 1.78
CA PHE A 23 0.74 -7.23 1.48
C PHE A 23 0.61 -6.99 -0.02
N THR A 24 1.71 -6.70 -0.71
CA THR A 24 1.70 -6.48 -2.17
C THR A 24 1.25 -7.72 -2.91
N GLN A 25 1.68 -8.92 -2.49
CA GLN A 25 1.19 -10.19 -3.02
C GLN A 25 -0.34 -10.33 -2.85
N SER A 26 -0.90 -9.91 -1.73
CA SER A 26 -2.36 -9.97 -1.51
C SER A 26 -3.10 -9.04 -2.46
N LEU A 27 -2.58 -7.84 -2.70
CA LEU A 27 -3.14 -6.91 -3.68
C LEU A 27 -3.05 -7.46 -5.11
N HIS A 28 -1.92 -8.03 -5.51
CA HIS A 28 -1.79 -8.70 -6.81
C HIS A 28 -2.76 -9.87 -6.99
N LYS A 29 -2.92 -10.71 -5.96
CA LYS A 29 -3.93 -11.79 -5.98
C LYS A 29 -5.34 -11.24 -6.15
N HIS A 30 -5.64 -10.11 -5.52
CA HIS A 30 -6.94 -9.48 -5.65
C HIS A 30 -7.17 -8.89 -7.04
N ILE A 31 -6.19 -8.18 -7.61
CA ILE A 31 -6.21 -7.70 -9.01
C ILE A 31 -6.52 -8.85 -9.97
N ASN A 32 -5.82 -9.99 -9.81
CA ASN A 32 -6.08 -11.17 -10.63
C ASN A 32 -7.49 -11.75 -10.40
N SER A 33 -7.97 -11.77 -9.16
CA SER A 33 -9.33 -12.26 -8.85
C SER A 33 -10.45 -11.41 -9.44
N LEU A 34 -10.17 -10.13 -9.75
CA LEU A 34 -11.09 -9.22 -10.43
C LEU A 34 -11.05 -9.36 -11.97
N GLY A 35 -10.19 -10.24 -12.50
CA GLY A 35 -9.99 -10.37 -13.95
C GLY A 35 -9.16 -9.24 -14.56
N LEU A 36 -8.55 -8.38 -13.74
CA LEU A 36 -7.81 -7.20 -14.18
C LEU A 36 -6.34 -7.49 -14.51
N PHE A 37 -5.89 -8.74 -14.49
CA PHE A 37 -4.47 -9.07 -14.65
C PHE A 37 -3.92 -8.67 -16.03
N THR A 38 -4.69 -8.90 -17.10
CA THR A 38 -4.29 -8.48 -18.46
C THR A 38 -4.20 -6.96 -18.54
N ALA A 39 -5.23 -6.25 -18.06
CA ALA A 39 -5.23 -4.78 -18.02
C ALA A 39 -4.05 -4.25 -17.20
N TYR A 40 -3.73 -4.86 -16.06
CA TYR A 40 -2.55 -4.50 -15.27
C TYR A 40 -1.21 -4.65 -16.04
N LEU A 41 -1.12 -5.57 -17.01
CA LEU A 41 0.09 -5.75 -17.81
C LEU A 41 0.16 -4.81 -19.01
N GLU A 42 -0.98 -4.41 -19.56
CA GLU A 42 -1.07 -3.69 -20.84
C GLU A 42 -1.37 -2.20 -20.67
N ASP A 43 -2.12 -1.83 -19.64
CA ASP A 43 -2.52 -0.47 -19.32
C ASP A 43 -1.58 0.13 -18.25
N GLU A 44 -0.83 1.14 -18.67
CA GLU A 44 0.16 1.82 -17.83
C GLU A 44 -0.50 2.61 -16.69
N ASP A 45 -1.62 3.30 -16.94
CA ASP A 45 -2.30 4.13 -15.97
C ASP A 45 -2.97 3.28 -14.88
N LEU A 46 -3.62 2.18 -15.29
CA LEU A 46 -4.18 1.20 -14.35
C LEU A 46 -3.08 0.55 -13.51
N ARG A 47 -1.98 0.13 -14.14
CA ARG A 47 -0.83 -0.44 -13.44
C ARG A 47 -0.23 0.55 -12.44
N LEU A 48 -0.09 1.81 -12.83
CA LEU A 48 0.40 2.89 -11.99
C LEU A 48 -0.50 3.09 -10.77
N ALA A 49 -1.81 3.13 -10.95
CA ALA A 49 -2.77 3.28 -9.86
C ALA A 49 -2.70 2.09 -8.87
N CYS A 50 -2.63 0.86 -9.37
CA CYS A 50 -2.44 -0.33 -8.54
C CYS A 50 -1.13 -0.29 -7.74
N ARG A 51 -0.01 0.10 -8.38
CA ARG A 51 1.29 0.21 -7.71
C ARG A 51 1.34 1.37 -6.71
N SER A 52 0.71 2.49 -7.02
CA SER A 52 0.57 3.63 -6.11
C SER A 52 -0.22 3.23 -4.85
N THR A 53 -1.26 2.40 -5.02
CA THR A 53 -2.01 1.83 -3.89
C THR A 53 -1.14 0.96 -2.99
N MET A 54 -0.25 0.15 -3.57
CA MET A 54 0.73 -0.62 -2.79
C MET A 54 1.70 0.29 -2.04
N ALA A 55 2.10 1.40 -2.66
CA ALA A 55 3.03 2.35 -2.06
C ALA A 55 2.43 3.12 -0.86
N LEU A 56 1.10 3.19 -0.75
CA LEU A 56 0.42 3.83 0.39
C LEU A 56 0.85 3.23 1.74
N ALA A 57 1.20 1.94 1.78
CA ALA A 57 1.71 1.27 2.98
C ALA A 57 3.05 1.82 3.50
N LEU A 58 3.67 2.78 2.81
CA LEU A 58 4.91 3.45 3.18
C LEU A 58 4.72 4.90 3.67
N LEU A 59 3.51 5.47 3.60
CA LEU A 59 3.20 6.85 4.00
C LEU A 59 2.87 6.99 5.50
N PRO A 60 3.27 8.04 6.23
CA PRO A 60 2.83 8.18 7.62
C PRO A 60 1.30 8.00 7.81
N PRO A 61 0.84 7.34 8.88
CA PRO A 61 -0.59 7.01 9.06
C PRO A 61 -1.53 8.20 8.89
N ASP A 62 -1.07 9.39 9.28
CA ASP A 62 -1.85 10.63 9.25
C ASP A 62 -2.14 11.12 7.82
N HIS A 63 -1.36 10.68 6.83
CA HIS A 63 -1.53 11.04 5.41
C HIS A 63 -2.18 9.93 4.57
N LEU A 64 -2.37 8.74 5.14
CA LEU A 64 -2.81 7.56 4.40
C LEU A 64 -4.21 7.74 3.79
N GLU A 65 -5.16 8.23 4.58
CA GLU A 65 -6.56 8.39 4.16
C GLU A 65 -6.68 9.46 3.06
N GLU A 66 -5.99 10.60 3.22
CA GLU A 66 -5.95 11.67 2.23
C GLU A 66 -5.33 11.20 0.90
N ALA A 67 -4.15 10.57 0.97
CA ALA A 67 -3.46 10.07 -0.22
C ALA A 67 -4.26 8.97 -0.95
N PHE A 68 -5.00 8.14 -0.20
CA PHE A 68 -5.87 7.13 -0.79
C PHE A 68 -7.05 7.75 -1.56
N GLU A 69 -7.73 8.75 -0.99
CA GLU A 69 -8.85 9.40 -1.67
C GLU A 69 -8.40 10.18 -2.92
N LEU A 70 -7.25 10.86 -2.87
CA LEU A 70 -6.65 11.50 -4.04
C LEU A 70 -6.38 10.48 -5.16
N LEU A 71 -5.67 9.40 -4.81
CA LEU A 71 -5.35 8.33 -5.76
C LEU A 71 -6.61 7.75 -6.40
N LYS A 72 -7.63 7.47 -5.59
CA LYS A 72 -8.89 6.88 -6.05
C LYS A 72 -9.66 7.80 -7.00
N ASN A 73 -9.67 9.12 -6.75
CA ASN A 73 -10.36 10.09 -7.59
C ASN A 73 -9.68 10.28 -8.95
N ASP A 74 -8.36 10.13 -9.01
CA ASP A 74 -7.56 10.29 -10.22
C ASP A 74 -7.37 8.97 -10.99
N SER A 75 -8.00 7.87 -10.54
CA SER A 75 -7.83 6.54 -11.11
C SER A 75 -9.01 6.08 -11.97
N PRO A 76 -8.79 5.14 -12.92
CA PRO A 76 -9.84 4.58 -13.76
C PRO A 76 -10.97 3.91 -12.95
N GLU A 77 -12.21 3.98 -13.45
CA GLU A 77 -13.40 3.41 -12.80
C GLU A 77 -13.32 1.88 -12.66
N GLU A 78 -12.56 1.21 -13.53
CA GLU A 78 -12.30 -0.24 -13.50
C GLU A 78 -11.68 -0.69 -12.17
N LEU A 79 -11.02 0.23 -11.44
CA LEU A 79 -10.39 -0.04 -10.14
C LEU A 79 -11.32 0.14 -8.94
N ILE A 80 -12.60 0.49 -9.13
CA ILE A 80 -13.54 0.74 -8.04
C ILE A 80 -13.59 -0.42 -7.03
N ASP A 81 -13.67 -1.68 -7.50
CA ASP A 81 -13.76 -2.83 -6.60
C ASP A 81 -12.42 -3.16 -5.94
N PHE A 82 -11.31 -2.92 -6.64
CA PHE A 82 -9.96 -3.00 -6.05
C PHE A 82 -9.80 -2.00 -4.91
N PHE A 83 -10.23 -0.75 -5.09
CA PHE A 83 -10.18 0.29 -4.05
C PHE A 83 -11.12 -0.02 -2.88
N LYS A 84 -12.33 -0.55 -3.14
CA LYS A 84 -13.22 -1.00 -2.07
C LYS A 84 -12.56 -2.10 -1.23
N TYR A 85 -11.91 -3.07 -1.86
CA TYR A 85 -11.16 -4.09 -1.14
C TYR A 85 -10.02 -3.47 -0.32
N PHE A 86 -9.26 -2.57 -0.91
CA PHE A 86 -8.17 -1.89 -0.22
C PHE A 86 -8.66 -1.16 1.04
N GLN A 87 -9.68 -0.33 0.89
CA GLN A 87 -10.27 0.43 1.98
C GLN A 87 -10.80 -0.49 3.09
N ASN A 88 -11.52 -1.54 2.73
CA ASN A 88 -12.13 -2.42 3.71
C ASN A 88 -11.09 -3.28 4.45
N GLN A 89 -10.10 -3.82 3.76
CA GLN A 89 -9.13 -4.71 4.40
C GLN A 89 -7.94 -3.99 5.02
N TRP A 90 -7.42 -2.95 4.39
CA TRP A 90 -6.15 -2.35 4.77
C TRP A 90 -6.29 -0.99 5.44
N LEU A 91 -7.38 -0.25 5.20
CA LEU A 91 -7.63 1.02 5.90
C LEU A 91 -8.50 0.86 7.15
N LYS A 92 -9.59 0.09 7.07
CA LYS A 92 -10.53 -0.08 8.19
C LYS A 92 -10.12 -1.16 9.18
N CYS A 93 -9.62 -2.30 8.69
CA CYS A 93 -9.39 -3.49 9.51
C CYS A 93 -7.95 -3.64 10.04
N VAL A 94 -6.98 -2.92 9.48
CA VAL A 94 -5.59 -2.95 9.98
C VAL A 94 -5.41 -1.86 11.04
N PRO A 95 -5.00 -2.23 12.27
CA PRO A 95 -4.67 -1.23 13.28
C PRO A 95 -3.58 -0.28 12.78
N LYS A 96 -3.77 1.04 12.94
CA LYS A 96 -2.85 2.09 12.44
C LYS A 96 -1.40 1.92 12.95
N ASN A 97 -1.23 1.22 14.08
CA ASN A 97 0.06 0.87 14.70
C ASN A 97 0.69 -0.45 14.18
N ILE A 98 -0.02 -1.22 13.35
CA ILE A 98 0.51 -2.33 12.53
C ILE A 98 0.73 -1.82 11.09
N GLY A 99 0.85 -0.50 10.92
CA GLY A 99 1.25 0.09 9.66
C GLY A 99 2.60 -0.49 9.25
N MET A 100 2.74 -0.78 7.96
CA MET A 100 3.98 -1.27 7.35
C MET A 100 5.05 -0.17 7.25
N TYR A 101 4.79 0.98 7.87
CA TYR A 101 5.66 2.13 8.11
C TYR A 101 6.91 1.81 8.93
N GLN A 102 7.15 0.55 9.29
CA GLN A 102 8.34 0.12 10.04
C GLN A 102 8.98 -1.19 9.50
N ILE A 103 8.92 -1.46 8.18
CA ILE A 103 9.82 -2.44 7.54
C ILE A 103 11.27 -1.97 7.72
N SER A 104 12.20 -2.91 7.99
CA SER A 104 13.58 -2.68 8.43
C SER A 104 14.29 -1.42 7.90
N SER A 105 14.99 -0.77 8.83
CA SER A 105 15.60 0.57 8.81
C SER A 105 16.46 0.99 7.61
N PHE A 106 16.74 0.13 6.63
CA PHE A 106 17.62 0.46 5.51
C PHE A 106 16.89 0.87 4.23
N VAL A 107 15.83 0.15 3.85
CA VAL A 107 15.03 0.47 2.65
C VAL A 107 14.09 1.65 2.94
N GLN A 108 13.65 1.76 4.18
CA GLN A 108 12.60 2.70 4.56
C GLN A 108 13.08 4.15 4.66
N THR A 109 14.29 4.42 5.13
CA THR A 109 14.75 5.81 5.28
C THR A 109 14.96 6.49 3.93
N ILE A 110 15.45 5.75 2.93
CA ILE A 110 15.68 6.29 1.58
C ILE A 110 14.34 6.41 0.85
N PHE A 111 13.52 5.36 0.84
CA PHE A 111 12.23 5.40 0.14
C PHE A 111 11.22 6.32 0.83
N ALA A 112 11.08 6.35 2.16
CA ALA A 112 10.12 7.24 2.83
C ALA A 112 10.52 8.71 2.73
N LYS A 113 11.81 9.06 2.84
CA LYS A 113 12.26 10.45 2.59
C LYS A 113 12.04 10.87 1.15
N LEU A 114 12.28 9.97 0.20
CA LEU A 114 12.01 10.21 -1.21
C LEU A 114 10.50 10.39 -1.43
N MET A 115 9.65 9.52 -0.91
CA MET A 115 8.19 9.60 -1.05
C MET A 115 7.61 10.86 -0.41
N LEU A 116 8.07 11.25 0.79
CA LEU A 116 7.69 12.51 1.44
C LEU A 116 8.19 13.74 0.66
N PHE A 117 9.41 13.69 0.14
CA PHE A 117 9.94 14.75 -0.75
C PHE A 117 9.08 14.88 -2.01
N LEU A 118 8.73 13.78 -2.65
CA LEU A 118 7.96 13.78 -3.88
C LEU A 118 6.50 14.21 -3.66
N LEU A 119 5.90 13.84 -2.51
CA LEU A 119 4.60 14.37 -2.07
C LEU A 119 4.68 15.88 -1.82
N SER A 120 5.70 16.36 -1.11
CA SER A 120 5.91 17.80 -0.86
C SER A 120 6.13 18.62 -2.14
N LYS A 121 6.43 17.94 -3.24
CA LYS A 121 6.70 18.52 -4.56
C LYS A 121 5.57 18.25 -5.56
N ASN A 122 4.47 17.60 -5.15
CA ASN A 122 3.37 17.17 -6.03
C ASN A 122 3.83 16.32 -7.25
N ILE A 123 4.99 15.67 -7.16
CA ILE A 123 5.56 14.82 -8.23
C ILE A 123 5.62 13.35 -7.82
N PHE A 124 4.96 13.00 -6.72
CA PHE A 124 4.82 11.62 -6.25
C PHE A 124 4.35 10.70 -7.36
N PHE A 125 3.28 11.08 -8.05
CA PHE A 125 2.72 10.30 -9.15
C PHE A 125 3.67 10.22 -10.36
N SER A 126 4.38 11.31 -10.71
CA SER A 126 5.40 11.31 -11.78
C SER A 126 6.63 10.45 -11.46
N PHE A 127 7.00 10.32 -10.19
CA PHE A 127 8.12 9.47 -9.79
C PHE A 127 7.75 7.98 -9.77
N ILE A 128 6.53 7.64 -9.33
CA ILE A 128 6.04 6.26 -9.44
C ILE A 128 5.95 5.85 -10.92
N TYR A 129 5.53 6.77 -11.81
CA TYR A 129 5.57 6.59 -13.27
C TYR A 129 6.99 6.26 -13.78
N TYR A 130 8.03 6.93 -13.28
CA TYR A 130 9.43 6.71 -13.70
C TYR A 130 10.07 5.41 -13.16
N LEU A 131 9.49 4.80 -12.13
CA LEU A 131 9.94 3.51 -11.57
C LEU A 131 9.06 2.33 -12.02
N ALA A 132 8.09 2.58 -12.91
CA ALA A 132 7.22 1.57 -13.47
C ALA A 132 7.65 1.09 -14.85
#